data_AF-F2IEA8-F1
#
_entry.id   AF-F2IEA8-F1
#
_cell.length_a   1.000
_cell.length_b   1.000
_cell.length_c   1.000
_cell.angle_alpha   90.00
_cell.angle_beta   90.00
_cell.angle_gamma   90.00
#
_symmetry.space_group_name_H-M   'P 1'
#
loop_
_entity.id
_entity.type
_entity.pdbx_description
1 polymer ?
#
loop_
_entity_poly.entity_id
_entity_poly.type
_entity_poly.pdbx_seq_one_letter_code
_entity_poly.pdbx_strand_id
1 'polypeptide(L)'
;MKKDKIKYLVIAHDILAEISDTQIQEALQENADASEIEIIRFKTRLELGDTHGFGWQERKTIQSDYFSEEVLPKLNENPNAVIAYFGLAPIPLAIHLGYLVSGLKNVRVFQKHHDQKNWKWTKTPTSIEIVSENVPKDYFKATGDVILTCSASYPIHIESLDDIIIDPLKEISLTTKETHRDVFTSEKSLNDYASAFRDVIDSIANCLPEISGIHLFSAIPTGLAFLLGQEIQPNIHPEITVYEYKKDSDIGYQETFVIQRQPFIERMVPDNEKKFITEFREKLESHLHNDVKAFLEMLQEKKADSWIDELFPQSSVRNLFHQNYWLKLASLHKTRLLKSSFSDKGFDAGETQFFVNNRWYLSDSLIHTLKTRISDESDLKTAFRLFWFHESIHDHSHKIHSGNTEGIGRYPKIIEEADYQADVYALLHDLAFHPTTKSNIVQFVTKKIELAILTMWAFDDLNPGTRLQVRRIGRYLIWYFQLLRIQDFCDTLDNILEALSEKPVIELRMVGITSPDKQRLELELTNYKKEDLAIAVFHENKFRSFPFNHGQLSLDQLMDGFKNHDHEKIIGVMRQLVHELFSLE
;
A
#
# COMPACT_ATOMS: atom_id res chain seq x y z
N MET A 1 42.06 0.46 27.90
CA MET A 1 41.31 -0.82 27.90
C MET A 1 41.11 -1.22 26.46
N LYS A 2 41.62 -2.38 26.03
CA LYS A 2 41.24 -2.94 24.72
C LYS A 2 39.75 -3.28 24.83
N LYS A 3 38.89 -2.76 23.95
CA LYS A 3 37.52 -3.29 23.80
C LYS A 3 37.69 -4.79 23.52
N ASP A 4 37.15 -5.66 24.38
CA ASP A 4 37.07 -7.08 24.07
C ASP A 4 36.34 -7.23 22.74
N LYS A 5 36.92 -8.00 21.82
CA LYS A 5 36.46 -8.05 20.43
C LYS A 5 35.26 -8.98 20.38
N ILE A 6 34.07 -8.44 20.14
CA ILE A 6 32.85 -9.23 19.94
C ILE A 6 33.10 -10.24 18.83
N LYS A 7 32.90 -11.51 19.16
CA LYS A 7 33.13 -12.67 18.27
C LYS A 7 31.83 -13.14 17.66
N TYR A 8 30.73 -13.09 18.43
CA TYR A 8 29.41 -13.48 17.98
C TYR A 8 28.44 -12.32 18.12
N LEU A 9 27.82 -11.94 17.02
CA LEU A 9 26.65 -11.07 17.03
C LEU A 9 25.41 -11.93 16.85
N VAL A 10 24.68 -12.15 17.93
CA VAL A 10 23.52 -13.03 17.95
C VAL A 10 22.27 -12.23 17.58
N ILE A 11 21.55 -12.72 16.59
CA ILE A 11 20.22 -12.25 16.24
C ILE A 11 19.21 -13.25 16.80
N ALA A 12 18.58 -12.89 17.92
CA ALA A 12 17.48 -13.65 18.51
C ALA A 12 16.16 -13.10 17.95
N HIS A 13 15.56 -13.87 17.04
CA HIS A 13 14.31 -13.55 16.38
C HIS A 13 13.17 -14.32 17.07
N ASP A 14 12.89 -13.92 18.31
CA ASP A 14 12.06 -14.59 19.32
C ASP A 14 10.62 -14.04 19.39
N ILE A 15 10.00 -13.88 18.22
CA ILE A 15 8.67 -13.27 18.05
C ILE A 15 7.53 -14.14 18.62
N LEU A 16 7.56 -15.45 18.39
CA LEU A 16 6.53 -16.40 18.82
C LEU A 16 6.77 -16.93 20.24
N ALA A 17 8.03 -17.02 20.65
CA ALA A 17 8.41 -17.50 21.96
C ALA A 17 9.83 -17.06 22.29
N GLU A 18 10.07 -16.80 23.57
CA GLU A 18 11.37 -16.38 24.09
C GLU A 18 12.44 -17.46 23.89
N ILE A 19 13.62 -17.02 23.44
CA ILE A 19 14.83 -17.84 23.37
C ILE A 19 15.76 -17.34 24.48
N SER A 20 16.05 -18.14 25.50
CA SER A 20 16.82 -17.64 26.65
C SER A 20 18.29 -17.43 26.31
N ASP A 21 18.95 -16.49 27.00
CA ASP A 21 20.40 -16.25 26.86
C ASP A 21 21.21 -17.53 27.13
N THR A 22 20.78 -18.33 28.11
CA THR A 22 21.39 -19.62 28.42
C THR A 22 21.30 -20.59 27.25
N GLN A 23 20.15 -20.69 26.58
CA GLN A 23 19.99 -21.54 25.40
C GLN A 23 20.90 -21.11 24.24
N ILE A 24 21.05 -19.79 24.04
CA ILE A 24 21.94 -19.22 23.03
C ILE A 24 23.40 -19.57 23.36
N GLN A 25 23.82 -19.33 24.61
CA GLN A 25 25.18 -19.60 25.07
C GLN A 25 25.54 -21.09 24.99
N GLU A 26 24.62 -21.99 25.36
CA GLU A 26 24.84 -23.43 25.29
C GLU A 26 24.94 -23.97 23.86
N ALA A 27 24.30 -23.28 22.90
CA ALA A 27 24.29 -23.66 21.49
C ALA A 27 25.53 -23.14 20.75
N LEU A 28 25.99 -21.95 21.12
CA LEU A 28 27.33 -21.47 20.76
C LEU A 28 28.36 -22.37 21.46
N GLN A 29 29.52 -22.60 20.83
CA GLN A 29 30.49 -23.63 21.26
C GLN A 29 30.84 -23.58 22.76
N GLU A 30 31.31 -24.70 23.33
CA GLU A 30 31.79 -24.86 24.73
C GLU A 30 32.91 -23.88 25.18
N ASN A 31 33.30 -22.89 24.37
CA ASN A 31 34.42 -21.96 24.62
C ASN A 31 34.12 -20.49 24.24
N ALA A 32 32.87 -20.08 24.00
CA ALA A 32 32.56 -18.65 23.82
C ALA A 32 32.35 -18.00 25.20
N ASP A 33 33.23 -17.07 25.58
CA ASP A 33 33.01 -16.28 26.79
C ASP A 33 31.79 -15.34 26.57
N ALA A 34 30.98 -15.13 27.61
CA ALA A 34 29.83 -14.23 27.54
C ALA A 34 30.25 -12.80 27.16
N SER A 35 31.49 -12.40 27.48
CA SER A 35 32.09 -11.13 27.08
C SER A 35 32.32 -11.00 25.56
N GLU A 36 32.34 -12.11 24.82
CA GLU A 36 32.53 -12.16 23.35
C GLU A 36 31.22 -12.20 22.57
N ILE A 37 30.07 -12.21 23.26
CA ILE A 37 28.73 -12.37 22.67
C ILE A 37 27.93 -11.09 22.86
N GLU A 38 27.44 -10.53 21.76
CA GLU A 38 26.44 -9.47 21.79
C GLU A 38 25.12 -9.99 21.24
N ILE A 39 24.04 -9.88 22.02
CA ILE A 39 22.71 -10.39 21.65
C ILE A 39 21.80 -9.21 21.28
N ILE A 40 21.20 -9.28 20.08
CA ILE A 40 20.19 -8.37 19.58
C ILE A 40 18.86 -9.12 19.54
N ARG A 41 17.82 -8.56 20.15
CA ARG A 41 16.51 -9.21 20.34
C ARG A 41 15.40 -8.42 19.68
N PHE A 42 14.59 -9.09 18.86
CA PHE A 42 13.38 -8.49 18.30
C PHE A 42 12.30 -8.44 19.38
N LYS A 43 11.99 -7.25 19.89
CA LYS A 43 11.10 -7.06 21.06
C LYS A 43 9.60 -7.26 20.77
N THR A 44 9.21 -7.45 19.52
CA THR A 44 7.80 -7.56 19.12
C THR A 44 7.29 -8.99 19.34
N ARG A 45 6.69 -9.26 20.51
CA ARG A 45 6.04 -10.55 20.78
C ARG A 45 4.67 -10.65 20.11
N LEU A 46 4.32 -11.84 19.64
CA LEU A 46 2.98 -12.18 19.16
C LEU A 46 2.24 -12.99 20.24
N GLU A 47 0.98 -12.64 20.51
CA GLU A 47 0.08 -13.53 21.24
C GLU A 47 -0.36 -14.67 20.32
N LEU A 48 -0.16 -15.92 20.77
CA LEU A 48 -0.54 -17.11 20.00
C LEU A 48 -2.06 -17.19 19.86
N GLY A 49 -2.55 -17.25 18.62
CA GLY A 49 -3.91 -17.71 18.31
C GLY A 49 -4.90 -16.67 17.80
N ASP A 50 -4.54 -15.39 17.69
CA ASP A 50 -5.40 -14.38 17.05
C ASP A 50 -4.68 -13.70 15.88
N THR A 51 -4.94 -14.20 14.68
CA THR A 51 -4.41 -13.64 13.43
C THR A 51 -5.52 -12.98 12.60
N HIS A 52 -6.71 -12.78 13.16
CA HIS A 52 -7.73 -11.92 12.54
C HIS A 52 -7.28 -10.46 12.64
N GLY A 53 -7.15 -9.79 11.49
CA GLY A 53 -6.61 -8.43 11.47
C GLY A 53 -5.09 -8.35 11.70
N PHE A 54 -4.35 -9.44 11.49
CA PHE A 54 -2.89 -9.42 11.60
C PHE A 54 -2.28 -8.46 10.56
N GLY A 55 -1.72 -7.34 11.03
CA GLY A 55 -1.05 -6.34 10.20
C GLY A 55 0.29 -6.84 9.66
N TRP A 56 0.29 -7.78 8.70
CA TRP A 56 1.51 -8.34 8.10
C TRP A 56 2.46 -7.25 7.58
N GLN A 57 1.91 -6.23 6.92
CA GLN A 57 2.67 -5.08 6.44
C GLN A 57 3.25 -4.26 7.59
N GLU A 58 2.45 -3.94 8.61
CA GLU A 58 2.91 -3.23 9.82
C GLU A 58 4.08 -3.98 10.49
N ARG A 59 3.97 -5.31 10.64
CA ARG A 59 5.04 -6.13 11.23
C ARG A 59 6.29 -6.15 10.37
N LYS A 60 6.14 -6.18 9.04
CA LYS A 60 7.24 -6.05 8.10
C LYS A 60 7.94 -4.69 8.27
N THR A 61 7.19 -3.61 8.43
CA THR A 61 7.70 -2.26 8.71
C THR A 61 8.50 -2.23 9.99
N ILE A 62 7.89 -2.64 11.12
CA ILE A 62 8.54 -2.67 12.43
C ILE A 62 9.86 -3.46 12.39
N GLN A 63 9.88 -4.60 11.69
CA GLN A 63 11.08 -5.40 11.53
C GLN A 63 12.16 -4.69 10.68
N SER A 64 11.78 -3.98 9.62
CA SER A 64 12.68 -3.22 8.76
C SER A 64 13.31 -2.03 9.48
N ASP A 65 12.50 -1.30 10.25
CA ASP A 65 12.93 -0.15 11.03
C ASP A 65 13.90 -0.60 12.13
N TYR A 66 13.51 -1.60 12.91
CA TYR A 66 14.38 -2.17 13.94
C TYR A 66 15.68 -2.72 13.36
N PHE A 67 15.62 -3.38 12.19
CA PHE A 67 16.82 -3.83 11.51
C PHE A 67 17.74 -2.66 11.17
N SER A 68 17.20 -1.59 10.59
CA SER A 68 17.98 -0.44 10.13
C SER A 68 18.55 0.39 11.29
N GLU A 69 17.78 0.56 12.37
CA GLU A 69 18.13 1.40 13.51
C GLU A 69 19.02 0.70 14.54
N GLU A 70 18.85 -0.61 14.73
CA GLU A 70 19.47 -1.34 15.85
C GLU A 70 20.41 -2.46 15.38
N VAL A 71 20.00 -3.23 14.35
CA VAL A 71 20.77 -4.42 13.91
C VAL A 71 21.92 -4.01 12.99
N LEU A 72 21.63 -3.22 11.96
CA LEU A 72 22.59 -2.82 10.93
C LEU A 72 23.77 -2.01 11.50
N PRO A 73 23.59 -1.05 12.42
CA PRO A 73 24.72 -0.35 13.02
C PRO A 73 25.66 -1.31 13.76
N LYS A 74 25.13 -2.27 14.52
CA LYS A 74 25.93 -3.27 15.24
C LYS A 74 26.67 -4.23 14.33
N LEU A 75 26.07 -4.61 13.21
CA LEU A 75 26.73 -5.38 12.15
C LEU A 75 27.91 -4.59 11.56
N ASN A 76 27.72 -3.30 11.29
CA ASN A 76 28.76 -2.42 10.76
C ASN A 76 29.90 -2.15 11.76
N GLU A 77 29.59 -2.06 13.04
CA GLU A 77 30.59 -1.93 14.12
C GLU A 77 31.42 -3.20 14.31
N ASN A 78 30.85 -4.36 13.97
CA ASN A 78 31.46 -5.67 14.18
C ASN A 78 31.63 -6.48 12.87
N PRO A 79 32.35 -5.96 11.86
CA PRO A 79 32.38 -6.55 10.50
C PRO A 79 33.06 -7.93 10.41
N ASN A 80 33.76 -8.34 11.47
CA ASN A 80 34.43 -9.65 11.54
C ASN A 80 33.73 -10.63 12.49
N ALA A 81 32.62 -10.22 13.13
CA ALA A 81 31.87 -11.10 14.01
C ALA A 81 31.15 -12.18 13.18
N VAL A 82 30.97 -13.35 13.78
CA VAL A 82 30.08 -14.39 13.27
C VAL A 82 28.66 -13.98 13.61
N ILE A 83 27.79 -13.90 12.62
CA ILE A 83 26.37 -13.58 12.82
C ILE A 83 25.67 -14.89 13.17
N ALA A 84 25.14 -15.01 14.38
CA ALA A 84 24.47 -16.22 14.83
C ALA A 84 22.96 -15.99 14.91
N TYR A 85 22.20 -16.62 14.02
CA TYR A 85 20.74 -16.47 13.97
C TYR A 85 20.03 -17.58 14.77
N PHE A 86 19.11 -17.17 15.64
CA PHE A 86 18.21 -18.04 16.39
C PHE A 86 16.77 -17.59 16.14
N GLY A 87 15.93 -18.47 15.57
CA GLY A 87 14.58 -18.10 15.14
C GLY A 87 13.47 -18.88 15.81
N LEU A 88 12.52 -18.16 16.42
CA LEU A 88 11.16 -18.60 16.75
C LEU A 88 10.20 -17.50 16.27
N ALA A 89 10.01 -17.39 14.96
CA ALA A 89 9.22 -16.35 14.31
C ALA A 89 8.31 -16.95 13.21
N PRO A 90 7.23 -16.26 12.82
CA PRO A 90 6.43 -16.65 11.65
C PRO A 90 7.30 -16.78 10.40
N ILE A 91 6.97 -17.73 9.53
CA ILE A 91 7.80 -18.07 8.36
C ILE A 91 8.00 -16.84 7.44
N PRO A 92 6.97 -16.05 7.09
CA PRO A 92 7.14 -14.84 6.28
C PRO A 92 8.10 -13.82 6.88
N LEU A 93 8.05 -13.59 8.20
CA LEU A 93 8.95 -12.64 8.88
C LEU A 93 10.39 -13.15 8.94
N ALA A 94 10.59 -14.47 9.11
CA ALA A 94 11.91 -15.08 9.04
C ALA A 94 12.53 -14.96 7.64
N ILE A 95 11.77 -15.25 6.57
CA ILE A 95 12.21 -15.02 5.18
C ILE A 95 12.56 -13.54 4.99
N HIS A 96 11.70 -12.64 5.42
CA HIS A 96 11.94 -11.21 5.28
C HIS A 96 13.21 -10.74 6.02
N LEU A 97 13.47 -11.22 7.25
CA LEU A 97 14.69 -10.86 7.97
C LEU A 97 15.94 -11.41 7.27
N GLY A 98 15.84 -12.62 6.72
CA GLY A 98 16.86 -13.22 5.86
C GLY A 98 17.21 -12.34 4.67
N TYR A 99 16.18 -11.81 4.01
CA TYR A 99 16.33 -10.88 2.89
C TYR A 99 17.02 -9.56 3.30
N LEU A 100 16.69 -9.00 4.47
CA LEU A 100 17.35 -7.78 4.98
C LEU A 100 18.85 -7.97 5.27
N VAL A 101 19.26 -9.20 5.60
CA VAL A 101 20.69 -9.57 5.79
C VAL A 101 21.34 -10.17 4.55
N SER A 102 20.68 -10.11 3.39
CA SER A 102 21.24 -10.60 2.14
C SER A 102 22.59 -9.94 1.85
N GLY A 103 23.54 -10.73 1.33
CA GLY A 103 24.90 -10.27 1.05
C GLY A 103 25.86 -10.22 2.26
N LEU A 104 25.38 -10.42 3.49
CA LEU A 104 26.28 -10.56 4.65
C LEU A 104 27.01 -11.92 4.62
N LYS A 105 28.29 -11.89 4.99
CA LYS A 105 29.14 -13.09 5.11
C LYS A 105 29.18 -13.57 6.56
N ASN A 106 29.55 -14.84 6.78
CA ASN A 106 29.71 -15.45 8.11
C ASN A 106 28.41 -15.58 8.94
N VAL A 107 27.28 -15.82 8.29
CA VAL A 107 26.02 -16.13 8.97
C VAL A 107 25.97 -17.61 9.32
N ARG A 108 25.64 -17.91 10.58
CA ARG A 108 25.43 -19.25 11.11
C ARG A 108 24.02 -19.33 11.67
N VAL A 109 23.27 -20.34 11.24
CA VAL A 109 21.88 -20.54 11.66
C VAL A 109 21.82 -21.64 12.69
N PHE A 110 21.05 -21.40 13.74
CA PHE A 110 20.72 -22.37 14.77
C PHE A 110 19.21 -22.62 14.75
N GLN A 111 18.84 -23.89 14.79
CA GLN A 111 17.45 -24.32 14.79
C GLN A 111 17.15 -25.10 16.07
N LYS A 112 15.96 -24.88 16.63
CA LYS A 112 15.48 -25.67 17.77
C LYS A 112 15.08 -27.07 17.30
N HIS A 113 15.75 -28.09 17.82
CA HIS A 113 15.37 -29.49 17.66
C HIS A 113 14.22 -29.81 18.62
N HIS A 114 13.08 -30.23 18.09
CA HIS A 114 11.88 -30.49 18.89
C HIS A 114 12.03 -31.73 19.77
N ASP A 115 12.64 -32.79 19.25
CA ASP A 115 12.79 -34.06 19.97
C ASP A 115 13.75 -33.91 21.17
N GLN A 116 14.84 -33.16 20.97
CA GLN A 116 15.89 -32.98 21.98
C GLN A 116 15.75 -31.70 22.81
N LYS A 117 14.82 -30.81 22.42
CA LYS A 117 14.54 -29.51 23.05
C LYS A 117 15.78 -28.61 23.21
N ASN A 118 16.73 -28.69 22.27
CA ASN A 118 17.96 -27.91 22.28
C ASN A 118 18.20 -27.27 20.89
N TRP A 119 19.28 -26.49 20.76
CA TRP A 119 19.66 -25.80 19.52
C TRP A 119 20.97 -26.33 18.91
N LYS A 120 21.42 -27.51 19.35
CA LYS A 120 22.75 -28.04 19.04
C LYS A 120 22.72 -28.88 17.76
N TRP A 121 23.55 -28.49 16.79
CA TRP A 121 23.82 -29.32 15.63
C TRP A 121 24.48 -30.64 16.01
N THR A 122 24.16 -31.71 15.29
CA THR A 122 24.89 -32.97 15.41
C THR A 122 26.32 -32.80 14.90
N LYS A 123 27.29 -33.51 15.50
CA LYS A 123 28.71 -33.40 15.14
C LYS A 123 29.04 -34.01 13.77
N THR A 124 28.17 -34.88 13.27
CA THR A 124 28.37 -35.58 12.00
C THR A 124 27.55 -34.87 10.92
N PRO A 125 28.18 -34.34 9.86
CA PRO A 125 27.45 -33.81 8.72
C PRO A 125 26.53 -34.89 8.14
N THR A 126 25.26 -34.56 7.98
CA THR A 126 24.26 -35.41 7.35
C THR A 126 23.92 -34.84 5.99
N SER A 127 23.78 -35.71 4.98
CA SER A 127 23.24 -35.34 3.68
C SER A 127 21.75 -35.69 3.65
N ILE A 128 20.94 -34.75 3.20
CA ILE A 128 19.52 -34.97 2.92
C ILE A 128 19.32 -35.01 1.40
N GLU A 129 18.36 -35.81 0.94
CA GLU A 129 17.98 -35.83 -0.46
C GLU A 129 16.92 -34.74 -0.71
N ILE A 130 17.26 -33.78 -1.57
CA ILE A 130 16.41 -32.66 -1.95
C ILE A 130 16.00 -32.88 -3.40
N VAL A 131 14.70 -32.82 -3.65
CA VAL A 131 14.08 -33.04 -4.96
C VAL A 131 13.47 -31.73 -5.43
N SER A 132 13.80 -31.31 -6.65
CA SER A 132 13.16 -30.19 -7.33
C SER A 132 12.44 -30.67 -8.58
N GLU A 133 11.18 -30.27 -8.74
CA GLU A 133 10.34 -30.67 -9.87
C GLU A 133 9.89 -29.46 -10.68
N ASN A 134 9.68 -29.66 -11.98
CA ASN A 134 9.19 -28.65 -12.92
C ASN A 134 10.01 -27.35 -13.04
N VAL A 135 11.23 -27.33 -12.52
CA VAL A 135 12.18 -26.21 -12.66
C VAL A 135 12.39 -25.89 -14.16
N PRO A 136 12.21 -24.64 -14.60
CA PRO A 136 12.31 -24.27 -16.01
C PRO A 136 13.74 -24.43 -16.53
N LYS A 137 13.87 -25.09 -17.68
CA LYS A 137 15.17 -25.31 -18.35
C LYS A 137 15.30 -24.52 -19.65
N ASP A 138 14.16 -24.22 -20.25
CA ASP A 138 14.06 -23.52 -21.52
C ASP A 138 13.51 -22.11 -21.31
N TYR A 139 14.02 -21.19 -22.11
CA TYR A 139 13.55 -19.82 -22.15
C TYR A 139 12.12 -19.76 -22.71
N PHE A 140 11.20 -19.18 -21.95
CA PHE A 140 9.80 -19.09 -22.32
C PHE A 140 9.23 -17.70 -21.99
N LYS A 141 8.71 -17.03 -23.02
CA LYS A 141 8.04 -15.74 -22.89
C LYS A 141 6.55 -15.94 -22.72
N ALA A 142 6.11 -15.85 -21.48
CA ALA A 142 4.70 -15.79 -21.13
C ALA A 142 4.55 -15.02 -19.81
N THR A 143 3.46 -14.28 -19.73
CA THR A 143 3.04 -13.56 -18.53
C THR A 143 2.15 -14.46 -17.68
N GLY A 144 2.39 -14.48 -16.37
CA GLY A 144 1.58 -15.22 -15.41
C GLY A 144 2.35 -15.47 -14.12
N ASP A 145 1.67 -16.08 -13.16
CA ASP A 145 2.21 -16.34 -11.83
C ASP A 145 2.95 -17.67 -11.76
N VAL A 146 4.02 -17.72 -10.99
CA VAL A 146 4.72 -18.98 -10.68
C VAL A 146 4.44 -19.37 -9.24
N ILE A 147 3.94 -20.58 -9.02
CA ILE A 147 3.85 -21.17 -7.67
C ILE A 147 5.17 -21.88 -7.38
N LEU A 148 5.77 -21.55 -6.23
CA LEU A 148 6.92 -22.26 -5.69
C LEU A 148 6.58 -22.79 -4.29
N THR A 149 6.57 -24.12 -4.15
CA THR A 149 6.37 -24.76 -2.85
C THR A 149 7.72 -25.23 -2.27
N CYS A 150 7.98 -24.91 -1.02
CA CYS A 150 9.13 -25.38 -0.26
C CYS A 150 8.66 -26.27 0.90
N SER A 151 8.87 -27.58 0.79
CA SER A 151 8.41 -28.56 1.76
C SER A 151 9.58 -29.27 2.44
N ALA A 152 9.69 -29.15 3.75
CA ALA A 152 10.69 -29.88 4.53
C ALA A 152 10.18 -30.36 5.90
N SER A 153 9.35 -29.56 6.58
CA SER A 153 8.75 -29.94 7.86
C SER A 153 7.42 -30.69 7.69
N TYR A 154 6.67 -30.38 6.64
CA TYR A 154 5.40 -30.99 6.27
C TYR A 154 5.21 -30.93 4.74
N PRO A 155 4.50 -31.88 4.09
CA PRO A 155 4.22 -31.81 2.66
C PRO A 155 3.22 -30.70 2.33
N ILE A 156 3.43 -30.00 1.22
CA ILE A 156 2.45 -29.10 0.61
C ILE A 156 1.89 -29.78 -0.64
N HIS A 157 0.57 -29.95 -0.70
CA HIS A 157 -0.13 -30.49 -1.86
C HIS A 157 -0.54 -29.35 -2.78
N ILE A 158 -0.12 -29.37 -4.04
CA ILE A 158 -0.32 -28.22 -4.94
C ILE A 158 -1.81 -27.99 -5.25
N GLU A 159 -2.60 -29.06 -5.26
CA GLU A 159 -4.05 -29.04 -5.48
C GLU A 159 -4.78 -28.27 -4.37
N SER A 160 -4.15 -28.11 -3.19
CA SER A 160 -4.71 -27.28 -2.11
C SER A 160 -4.54 -25.77 -2.35
N LEU A 161 -3.80 -25.38 -3.39
CA LEU A 161 -3.50 -23.99 -3.73
C LEU A 161 -4.36 -23.47 -4.90
N ASP A 162 -5.17 -24.32 -5.53
CA ASP A 162 -6.03 -23.99 -6.67
C ASP A 162 -7.04 -22.88 -6.33
N ASP A 163 -7.50 -22.82 -5.08
CA ASP A 163 -8.41 -21.79 -4.57
C ASP A 163 -7.69 -20.46 -4.25
N ILE A 164 -6.35 -20.43 -4.27
CA ILE A 164 -5.52 -19.26 -3.96
C ILE A 164 -4.98 -18.63 -5.24
N ILE A 165 -4.40 -19.45 -6.11
CA ILE A 165 -3.76 -19.02 -7.35
C ILE A 165 -4.42 -19.74 -8.51
N ILE A 166 -5.26 -19.01 -9.25
CA ILE A 166 -6.00 -19.52 -10.40
C ILE A 166 -5.07 -19.54 -11.62
N ASP A 167 -5.00 -20.68 -12.31
CA ASP A 167 -4.27 -20.89 -13.56
C ASP A 167 -2.80 -20.38 -13.54
N PRO A 168 -1.94 -20.92 -12.64
CA PRO A 168 -0.55 -20.53 -12.59
C PRO A 168 0.17 -20.85 -13.91
N LEU A 169 1.10 -19.98 -14.31
CA LEU A 169 1.97 -20.22 -15.46
C LEU A 169 2.83 -21.47 -15.25
N LYS A 170 3.31 -21.64 -14.02
CA LYS A 170 4.10 -22.80 -13.64
C LYS A 170 3.99 -23.14 -12.17
N GLU A 171 4.02 -24.44 -11.90
CA GLU A 171 4.02 -25.03 -10.57
C GLU A 171 5.33 -25.75 -10.32
N ILE A 172 6.13 -25.24 -9.38
CA ILE A 172 7.47 -25.73 -9.07
C ILE A 172 7.50 -26.18 -7.61
N SER A 173 8.09 -27.33 -7.35
CA SER A 173 8.25 -27.86 -6.00
C SER A 173 9.73 -28.03 -5.66
N LEU A 174 10.06 -27.75 -4.39
CA LEU A 174 11.35 -28.05 -3.78
C LEU A 174 11.07 -28.77 -2.46
N THR A 175 11.40 -30.06 -2.39
CA THR A 175 10.94 -30.94 -1.31
C THR A 175 12.08 -31.81 -0.78
N THR A 176 12.17 -31.98 0.54
CA THR A 176 12.99 -33.06 1.10
C THR A 176 12.28 -34.40 0.89
N LYS A 177 13.00 -35.44 0.50
CA LYS A 177 12.40 -36.76 0.24
C LYS A 177 11.52 -37.29 1.38
N GLU A 178 11.93 -37.03 2.61
CA GLU A 178 11.11 -37.24 3.80
C GLU A 178 10.90 -35.89 4.50
N THR A 179 9.66 -35.56 4.81
CA THR A 179 9.32 -34.33 5.55
C THR A 179 9.23 -34.62 7.04
N HIS A 180 9.98 -33.89 7.85
CA HIS A 180 9.96 -34.00 9.30
C HIS A 180 10.37 -32.67 9.95
N ARG A 181 9.81 -32.34 11.11
CA ARG A 181 10.15 -31.09 11.83
C ARG A 181 11.63 -30.97 12.17
N ASP A 182 12.27 -32.10 12.44
CA ASP A 182 13.71 -32.21 12.72
C ASP A 182 14.48 -32.88 11.57
N VAL A 183 14.03 -32.73 10.29
CA VAL A 183 14.70 -33.33 9.12
C VAL A 183 16.14 -32.84 8.96
N PHE A 184 16.41 -31.58 9.32
CA PHE A 184 17.76 -31.01 9.30
C PHE A 184 18.46 -31.28 10.63
N THR A 185 19.52 -32.07 10.58
CA THR A 185 20.34 -32.44 11.76
C THR A 185 21.73 -31.82 11.74
N SER A 186 22.09 -31.12 10.66
CA SER A 186 23.36 -30.41 10.51
C SER A 186 23.20 -29.08 9.77
N GLU A 187 24.02 -28.08 10.12
CA GLU A 187 24.05 -26.77 9.46
C GLU A 187 24.31 -26.91 7.94
N LYS A 188 25.10 -27.91 7.54
CA LYS A 188 25.36 -28.21 6.12
C LYS A 188 24.06 -28.55 5.38
N SER A 189 23.24 -29.45 5.91
CA SER A 189 21.98 -29.87 5.25
C SER A 189 21.00 -28.71 5.03
N LEU A 190 20.95 -27.75 5.95
CA LEU A 190 20.16 -26.52 5.77
C LEU A 190 20.67 -25.66 4.63
N ASN A 191 21.99 -25.44 4.58
CA ASN A 191 22.63 -24.63 3.53
C ASN A 191 22.54 -25.30 2.15
N ASP A 192 22.58 -26.64 2.09
CA ASP A 192 22.37 -27.38 0.85
C ASP A 192 20.95 -27.12 0.30
N TYR A 193 19.93 -27.09 1.16
CA TYR A 193 18.55 -26.75 0.76
C TYR A 193 18.43 -25.29 0.31
N ALA A 194 19.00 -24.35 1.07
CA ALA A 194 19.00 -22.94 0.67
C ALA A 194 19.68 -22.72 -0.69
N SER A 195 20.76 -23.46 -0.95
CA SER A 195 21.43 -23.45 -2.26
C SER A 195 20.54 -24.00 -3.37
N ALA A 196 19.82 -25.11 -3.13
CA ALA A 196 18.87 -25.64 -4.10
C ALA A 196 17.71 -24.65 -4.37
N PHE A 197 17.26 -23.91 -3.35
CA PHE A 197 16.27 -22.84 -3.53
C PHE A 197 16.81 -21.70 -4.41
N ARG A 198 18.03 -21.23 -4.16
CA ARG A 198 18.72 -20.26 -5.02
C ARG A 198 18.74 -20.71 -6.48
N ASP A 199 19.14 -21.96 -6.72
CA ASP A 199 19.21 -22.51 -8.08
C ASP A 199 17.84 -22.49 -8.79
N VAL A 200 16.76 -22.75 -8.04
CA VAL A 200 15.38 -22.69 -8.55
C VAL A 200 14.97 -21.26 -8.89
N ILE A 201 15.16 -20.28 -8.00
CA ILE A 201 14.76 -18.88 -8.27
C ILE A 201 15.65 -18.21 -9.34
N ASP A 202 16.92 -18.60 -9.44
CA ASP A 202 17.82 -18.22 -10.54
C ASP A 202 17.32 -18.78 -11.87
N SER A 203 16.90 -20.05 -11.89
CA SER A 203 16.32 -20.68 -13.07
C SER A 203 15.02 -19.98 -13.50
N ILE A 204 14.13 -19.65 -12.57
CA ILE A 204 12.91 -18.88 -12.86
C ILE A 204 13.27 -17.52 -13.47
N ALA A 205 14.17 -16.75 -12.85
CA ALA A 205 14.58 -15.44 -13.33
C ALA A 205 15.20 -15.47 -14.74
N ASN A 206 16.02 -16.48 -15.03
CA ASN A 206 16.69 -16.62 -16.31
C ASN A 206 15.78 -17.13 -17.44
N CYS A 207 14.87 -18.04 -17.12
CA CYS A 207 14.05 -18.73 -18.12
C CYS A 207 12.67 -18.07 -18.33
N LEU A 208 12.14 -17.36 -17.33
CA LEU A 208 10.78 -16.80 -17.34
C LEU A 208 10.82 -15.29 -17.02
N PRO A 209 11.32 -14.43 -17.94
CA PRO A 209 11.60 -13.03 -17.64
C PRO A 209 10.35 -12.11 -17.57
N GLU A 210 9.19 -12.59 -18.04
CA GLU A 210 7.95 -11.80 -18.14
C GLU A 210 6.89 -12.25 -17.10
N ILE A 211 7.28 -13.03 -16.09
CA ILE A 211 6.33 -13.45 -15.05
C ILE A 211 5.87 -12.29 -14.18
N SER A 212 4.67 -12.42 -13.64
CA SER A 212 4.10 -11.44 -12.72
C SER A 212 4.76 -11.46 -11.34
N GLY A 213 5.24 -12.65 -10.92
CA GLY A 213 5.89 -12.86 -9.63
C GLY A 213 5.92 -14.33 -9.23
N ILE A 214 6.52 -14.60 -8.08
CA ILE A 214 6.60 -15.93 -7.46
C ILE A 214 5.73 -15.94 -6.20
N HIS A 215 4.85 -16.92 -6.10
CA HIS A 215 4.07 -17.22 -4.90
C HIS A 215 4.75 -18.32 -4.11
N LEU A 216 5.40 -17.94 -3.01
CA LEU A 216 6.19 -18.82 -2.18
C LEU A 216 5.36 -19.36 -1.01
N PHE A 217 5.01 -20.65 -1.09
CA PHE A 217 4.37 -21.39 -0.01
C PHE A 217 5.41 -22.25 0.70
N SER A 218 5.48 -22.14 2.03
CA SER A 218 6.57 -22.72 2.80
C SER A 218 6.06 -23.54 3.99
N ALA A 219 6.50 -24.78 4.05
CA ALA A 219 6.34 -25.69 5.17
C ALA A 219 7.73 -26.17 5.60
N ILE A 220 8.47 -25.24 6.22
CA ILE A 220 9.88 -25.37 6.55
C ILE A 220 10.17 -24.88 7.97
N PRO A 221 11.29 -25.27 8.59
CA PRO A 221 11.70 -24.67 9.85
C PRO A 221 12.11 -23.20 9.73
N THR A 222 11.95 -22.42 10.80
CA THR A 222 12.27 -20.97 10.84
C THR A 222 13.72 -20.67 10.44
N GLY A 223 14.67 -21.52 10.83
CA GLY A 223 16.08 -21.38 10.44
C GLY A 223 16.27 -21.46 8.92
N LEU A 224 15.60 -22.40 8.25
CA LEU A 224 15.63 -22.52 6.80
C LEU A 224 14.96 -21.31 6.13
N ALA A 225 13.80 -20.88 6.65
CA ALA A 225 13.07 -19.72 6.14
C ALA A 225 13.96 -18.47 6.07
N PHE A 226 14.73 -18.21 7.11
CA PHE A 226 15.72 -17.13 7.13
C PHE A 226 16.82 -17.31 6.06
N LEU A 227 17.35 -18.52 5.87
CA LEU A 227 18.33 -18.77 4.80
C LEU A 227 17.71 -18.58 3.40
N LEU A 228 16.46 -18.99 3.17
CA LEU A 228 15.79 -18.76 1.89
C LEU A 228 15.71 -17.27 1.58
N GLY A 229 15.36 -16.46 2.58
CA GLY A 229 15.36 -15.01 2.48
C GLY A 229 16.71 -14.43 2.03
N GLN A 230 17.81 -14.95 2.59
CA GLN A 230 19.17 -14.50 2.29
C GLN A 230 19.57 -14.75 0.82
N GLU A 231 18.97 -15.75 0.19
CA GLU A 231 19.25 -16.11 -1.21
C GLU A 231 18.52 -15.21 -2.21
N ILE A 232 17.54 -14.41 -1.77
CA ILE A 232 16.77 -13.51 -2.63
C ILE A 232 17.58 -12.26 -2.94
N GLN A 233 17.79 -11.99 -4.23
CA GLN A 233 18.49 -10.81 -4.74
C GLN A 233 17.50 -9.89 -5.47
N PRO A 234 17.24 -8.67 -4.99
CA PRO A 234 16.15 -7.82 -5.51
C PRO A 234 16.37 -7.33 -6.94
N ASN A 235 17.62 -7.29 -7.40
CA ASN A 235 17.97 -6.86 -8.75
C ASN A 235 17.99 -8.00 -9.78
N ILE A 236 17.80 -9.25 -9.33
CA ILE A 236 17.89 -10.45 -10.17
C ILE A 236 16.57 -11.21 -10.16
N HIS A 237 16.03 -11.46 -8.98
CA HIS A 237 14.85 -12.29 -8.82
C HIS A 237 13.55 -11.49 -8.96
N PRO A 238 12.51 -12.07 -9.59
CA PRO A 238 11.16 -11.51 -9.59
C PRO A 238 10.65 -11.24 -8.18
N GLU A 239 9.61 -10.41 -8.08
CA GLU A 239 8.92 -10.18 -6.81
C GLU A 239 8.40 -11.50 -6.22
N ILE A 240 8.64 -11.71 -4.92
CA ILE A 240 8.24 -12.92 -4.19
C ILE A 240 7.20 -12.55 -3.16
N THR A 241 5.98 -13.07 -3.34
CA THR A 241 4.90 -13.00 -2.37
C THR A 241 4.98 -14.20 -1.45
N VAL A 242 5.02 -13.96 -0.13
CA VAL A 242 5.09 -15.02 0.89
C VAL A 242 3.73 -15.23 1.57
N TYR A 243 3.49 -16.47 1.98
CA TYR A 243 2.22 -16.93 2.57
C TYR A 243 2.45 -17.55 3.95
N GLU A 244 1.52 -17.31 4.87
CA GLU A 244 1.47 -17.97 6.18
C GLU A 244 0.37 -19.04 6.18
N TYR A 245 0.70 -20.22 6.71
CA TYR A 245 -0.28 -21.28 6.89
C TYR A 245 -1.21 -20.99 8.08
N LYS A 246 -2.52 -21.09 7.85
CA LYS A 246 -3.57 -20.92 8.86
C LYS A 246 -4.43 -22.17 8.95
N LYS A 247 -4.27 -22.91 10.04
CA LYS A 247 -5.02 -24.14 10.31
C LYS A 247 -6.54 -23.94 10.36
N ASP A 248 -7.00 -22.78 10.86
CA ASP A 248 -8.42 -22.48 11.06
C ASP A 248 -9.04 -21.68 9.90
N SER A 249 -8.34 -21.57 8.76
CA SER A 249 -8.85 -20.92 7.55
C SER A 249 -9.39 -21.95 6.56
N ASP A 250 -10.52 -21.66 5.93
CA ASP A 250 -11.10 -22.50 4.87
C ASP A 250 -10.15 -22.69 3.67
N ILE A 251 -9.20 -21.77 3.46
CA ILE A 251 -8.27 -21.71 2.31
C ILE A 251 -6.86 -22.21 2.69
N GLY A 252 -6.58 -22.45 3.97
CA GLY A 252 -5.32 -23.03 4.46
C GLY A 252 -4.08 -22.12 4.44
N TYR A 253 -3.92 -21.24 3.46
CA TYR A 253 -2.84 -20.23 3.41
C TYR A 253 -3.38 -18.82 3.23
N GLN A 254 -2.74 -17.85 3.89
CA GLN A 254 -3.02 -16.44 3.74
C GLN A 254 -1.81 -15.71 3.16
N GLU A 255 -2.05 -14.87 2.14
CA GLU A 255 -1.05 -13.92 1.65
C GLU A 255 -0.63 -12.94 2.76
N THR A 256 0.68 -12.68 2.87
CA THR A 256 1.20 -11.74 3.88
C THR A 256 1.72 -10.45 3.26
N PHE A 257 2.81 -10.53 2.48
CA PHE A 257 3.45 -9.39 1.83
C PHE A 257 4.42 -9.85 0.74
N VAL A 258 4.81 -8.91 -0.12
CA VAL A 258 5.88 -9.09 -1.11
C VAL A 258 7.22 -8.73 -0.47
N ILE A 259 8.22 -9.61 -0.54
CA ILE A 259 9.50 -9.46 0.17
C ILE A 259 10.25 -8.19 -0.25
N GLN A 260 10.39 -7.93 -1.55
CA GLN A 260 11.24 -6.88 -2.09
C GLN A 260 10.65 -5.47 -1.96
N ARG A 261 9.35 -5.33 -1.71
CA ARG A 261 8.72 -4.01 -1.60
C ARG A 261 9.01 -3.37 -0.26
N GLN A 262 9.39 -2.10 -0.26
CA GLN A 262 9.50 -1.38 1.00
C GLN A 262 8.10 -1.32 1.66
N PRO A 263 8.03 -1.50 2.99
CA PRO A 263 6.79 -1.29 3.71
C PRO A 263 6.27 0.14 3.49
N PHE A 264 4.97 0.34 3.71
CA PHE A 264 4.39 1.68 3.91
C PHE A 264 5.20 2.36 5.02
N ILE A 265 6.05 3.32 4.66
CA ILE A 265 6.77 4.16 5.63
C ILE A 265 5.78 5.25 5.99
N GLU A 266 5.02 5.04 7.07
CA GLU A 266 4.24 6.13 7.60
C GLU A 266 5.20 7.26 8.01
N ARG A 267 5.01 8.45 7.47
CA ARG A 267 5.83 9.62 7.83
C ARG A 267 5.76 9.82 9.34
N MET A 268 6.87 9.60 10.03
CA MET A 268 6.98 9.87 11.46
C MET A 268 6.62 11.32 11.73
N VAL A 269 5.59 11.53 12.54
CA VAL A 269 5.15 12.86 12.93
C VAL A 269 6.16 13.46 13.91
N PRO A 270 6.77 14.62 13.61
CA PRO A 270 7.69 15.28 14.53
C PRO A 270 7.05 15.57 15.89
N ASP A 271 7.80 15.41 16.99
CA ASP A 271 7.27 15.61 18.35
C ASP A 271 6.69 17.02 18.57
N ASN A 272 7.25 18.04 17.90
CA ASN A 272 6.74 19.42 17.95
C ASN A 272 5.39 19.60 17.25
N GLU A 273 4.96 18.65 16.42
CA GLU A 273 3.69 18.69 15.69
C GLU A 273 2.55 17.97 16.43
N LYS A 274 2.86 17.06 17.34
CA LYS A 274 1.87 16.28 18.11
C LYS A 274 0.86 17.16 18.84
N LYS A 275 1.31 18.27 19.43
CA LYS A 275 0.42 19.22 20.13
C LYS A 275 -0.62 19.82 19.18
N PHE A 276 -0.19 20.27 18.00
CA PHE A 276 -1.10 20.83 17.01
C PHE A 276 -2.14 19.78 16.57
N ILE A 277 -1.69 18.55 16.31
CA ILE A 277 -2.59 17.47 15.86
C ILE A 277 -3.67 17.20 16.90
N THR A 278 -3.32 17.06 18.18
CA THR A 278 -4.31 16.87 19.25
C THR A 278 -5.31 18.02 19.32
N GLU A 279 -4.85 19.27 19.33
CA GLU A 279 -5.72 20.45 19.35
C GLU A 279 -6.60 20.53 18.09
N PHE A 280 -6.06 20.13 16.93
CA PHE A 280 -6.79 20.15 15.67
C PHE A 280 -7.88 19.07 15.62
N ARG A 281 -7.67 17.89 16.22
CA ARG A 281 -8.71 16.86 16.35
C ARG A 281 -9.92 17.37 17.15
N GLU A 282 -9.69 18.09 18.24
CA GLU A 282 -10.77 18.71 19.03
C GLU A 282 -11.55 19.73 18.20
N LYS A 283 -10.85 20.51 17.37
CA LYS A 283 -11.48 21.45 16.44
C LYS A 283 -12.29 20.73 15.35
N LEU A 284 -11.82 19.60 14.84
CA LEU A 284 -12.57 18.78 13.89
C LEU A 284 -13.83 18.19 14.51
N GLU A 285 -13.77 17.68 15.74
CA GLU A 285 -14.94 17.20 16.47
C GLU A 285 -15.96 18.32 16.70
N SER A 286 -15.48 19.50 17.14
CA SER A 286 -16.32 20.68 17.30
C SER A 286 -16.97 21.11 15.98
N HIS A 287 -16.21 21.11 14.88
CA HIS A 287 -16.71 21.46 13.55
C HIS A 287 -17.78 20.47 13.06
N LEU A 288 -17.53 19.16 13.24
CA LEU A 288 -18.48 18.11 12.91
C LEU A 288 -19.79 18.27 13.72
N HIS A 289 -19.68 18.51 15.03
CA HIS A 289 -20.83 18.58 15.92
C HIS A 289 -21.64 19.87 15.76
N ASN A 290 -20.98 21.01 15.70
CA ASN A 290 -21.64 22.31 15.75
C ASN A 290 -22.05 22.81 14.37
N ASP A 291 -21.17 22.65 13.38
CA ASP A 291 -21.38 23.28 12.07
C ASP A 291 -21.95 22.28 11.06
N VAL A 292 -21.33 21.11 10.91
CA VAL A 292 -21.78 20.08 9.96
C VAL A 292 -23.17 19.55 10.32
N LYS A 293 -23.42 19.14 11.57
CA LYS A 293 -24.75 18.63 11.96
C LYS A 293 -25.85 19.69 11.82
N ALA A 294 -25.59 20.95 12.19
CA ALA A 294 -26.55 22.03 12.00
C ALA A 294 -26.92 22.21 10.51
N PHE A 295 -25.93 22.10 9.61
CA PHE A 295 -26.20 22.10 8.17
C PHE A 295 -27.05 20.90 7.73
N LEU A 296 -26.76 19.69 8.22
CA LEU A 296 -27.54 18.49 7.89
C LEU A 296 -28.99 18.57 8.39
N GLU A 297 -29.22 19.10 9.59
CA GLU A 297 -30.55 19.34 10.14
C GLU A 297 -31.31 20.37 9.28
N MET A 298 -30.65 21.46 8.87
CA MET A 298 -31.22 22.44 7.95
C MET A 298 -31.60 21.83 6.59
N LEU A 299 -30.77 20.92 6.04
CA LEU A 299 -31.14 20.19 4.81
C LEU A 299 -32.36 19.27 5.03
N GLN A 300 -32.42 18.58 6.17
CA GLN A 300 -33.54 17.70 6.52
C GLN A 300 -34.88 18.45 6.59
N GLU A 301 -34.87 19.72 7.03
CA GLU A 301 -36.06 20.56 7.11
C GLU A 301 -36.62 20.99 5.75
N LYS A 302 -35.77 21.08 4.70
CA LYS A 302 -36.19 21.53 3.36
C LYS A 302 -37.17 20.58 2.67
N LYS A 303 -37.19 19.30 3.03
CA LYS A 303 -38.09 18.27 2.49
C LYS A 303 -38.16 18.26 0.95
N ALA A 304 -37.03 18.43 0.28
CA ALA A 304 -36.99 18.36 -1.18
C ALA A 304 -36.96 16.90 -1.66
N ASP A 305 -37.33 16.69 -2.93
CA ASP A 305 -37.45 15.35 -3.52
C ASP A 305 -36.09 14.70 -3.82
N SER A 306 -35.05 15.51 -4.03
CA SER A 306 -33.69 15.05 -4.33
C SER A 306 -32.63 15.89 -3.63
N TRP A 307 -31.42 15.33 -3.47
CA TRP A 307 -30.31 16.04 -2.83
C TRP A 307 -29.97 17.36 -3.55
N ILE A 308 -30.01 17.41 -4.88
CA ILE A 308 -29.67 18.63 -5.63
C ILE A 308 -30.73 19.71 -5.46
N ASP A 309 -32.01 19.34 -5.31
CA ASP A 309 -33.09 20.29 -5.04
C ASP A 309 -32.99 20.88 -3.63
N GLU A 310 -32.42 20.15 -2.66
CA GLU A 310 -32.12 20.67 -1.32
C GLU A 310 -31.05 21.78 -1.38
N LEU A 311 -30.07 21.66 -2.28
CA LEU A 311 -28.95 22.60 -2.38
C LEU A 311 -29.28 23.83 -3.23
N PHE A 312 -29.84 23.63 -4.42
CA PHE A 312 -30.00 24.68 -5.43
C PHE A 312 -31.43 24.74 -6.01
N PRO A 313 -32.47 25.02 -5.19
CA PRO A 313 -33.87 24.95 -5.63
C PRO A 313 -34.24 25.95 -6.74
N GLN A 314 -33.41 26.99 -6.95
CA GLN A 314 -33.64 28.05 -7.93
C GLN A 314 -32.75 27.93 -9.19
N SER A 315 -31.80 27.00 -9.24
CA SER A 315 -30.94 26.84 -10.43
C SER A 315 -31.74 26.27 -11.59
N SER A 316 -31.55 26.83 -12.78
CA SER A 316 -32.24 26.41 -14.00
C SER A 316 -31.69 25.09 -14.58
N VAL A 317 -30.44 24.75 -14.24
CA VAL A 317 -29.70 23.59 -14.77
C VAL A 317 -29.63 22.41 -13.80
N ARG A 318 -30.26 22.49 -12.61
CA ARG A 318 -30.26 21.37 -11.63
C ARG A 318 -30.82 20.07 -12.19
N ASN A 319 -31.67 20.15 -13.20
CA ASN A 319 -32.23 19.00 -13.91
C ASN A 319 -31.16 18.12 -14.58
N LEU A 320 -29.95 18.64 -14.84
CA LEU A 320 -28.81 17.83 -15.29
C LEU A 320 -28.47 16.72 -14.27
N PHE A 321 -28.64 16.99 -12.98
CA PHE A 321 -28.46 16.02 -11.88
C PHE A 321 -29.72 15.19 -11.60
N HIS A 322 -30.84 15.46 -12.28
CA HIS A 322 -32.03 14.59 -12.25
C HIS A 322 -31.94 13.45 -13.26
N GLN A 323 -30.97 13.51 -14.18
CA GLN A 323 -30.71 12.46 -15.14
C GLN A 323 -29.75 11.40 -14.55
N ASN A 324 -29.90 10.15 -15.01
CA ASN A 324 -28.95 9.06 -14.76
C ASN A 324 -28.75 8.68 -13.27
N TYR A 325 -27.51 8.40 -12.88
CA TYR A 325 -27.11 7.84 -11.59
C TYR A 325 -27.04 8.89 -10.45
N TRP A 326 -27.12 10.19 -10.78
CA TRP A 326 -27.10 11.30 -9.80
C TRP A 326 -28.35 11.34 -8.91
N LEU A 327 -29.54 11.17 -9.50
CA LEU A 327 -30.82 11.26 -8.79
C LEU A 327 -30.96 10.20 -7.69
N LYS A 328 -30.27 9.06 -7.84
CA LYS A 328 -30.34 7.93 -6.89
C LYS A 328 -29.47 8.12 -5.65
N LEU A 329 -28.62 9.14 -5.61
CA LEU A 329 -27.83 9.43 -4.42
C LEU A 329 -28.75 9.88 -3.28
N ALA A 330 -28.48 9.36 -2.09
CA ALA A 330 -29.17 9.83 -0.89
C ALA A 330 -28.73 11.25 -0.53
N SER A 331 -29.67 12.05 0.00
CA SER A 331 -29.38 13.33 0.64
C SER A 331 -28.36 13.17 1.77
N LEU A 332 -27.48 14.16 1.98
CA LEU A 332 -26.35 14.01 2.91
C LEU A 332 -26.80 13.74 4.35
N HIS A 333 -27.92 14.34 4.76
CA HIS A 333 -28.52 14.15 6.07
C HIS A 333 -29.07 12.72 6.32
N LYS A 334 -29.21 11.90 5.27
CA LYS A 334 -29.63 10.47 5.34
C LYS A 334 -28.44 9.52 5.51
N THR A 335 -27.22 10.01 5.33
CA THR A 335 -25.99 9.23 5.53
C THR A 335 -25.68 9.05 7.01
N ARG A 336 -24.63 8.28 7.35
CA ARG A 336 -24.21 8.07 8.74
C ARG A 336 -23.58 9.33 9.37
N LEU A 337 -23.28 10.36 8.58
CA LEU A 337 -22.59 11.57 9.03
C LEU A 337 -23.32 12.27 10.19
N LEU A 338 -24.66 12.34 10.17
CA LEU A 338 -25.46 12.96 11.23
C LEU A 338 -25.25 12.28 12.60
N LYS A 339 -25.04 10.96 12.60
CA LYS A 339 -24.84 10.14 13.80
C LYS A 339 -23.37 9.89 14.13
N SER A 340 -22.46 10.50 13.37
CA SER A 340 -21.02 10.28 13.53
C SER A 340 -20.41 11.16 14.62
N SER A 341 -19.22 10.74 15.08
CA SER A 341 -18.28 11.53 15.87
C SER A 341 -16.86 11.28 15.39
N PHE A 342 -15.91 12.04 15.90
CA PHE A 342 -14.49 11.94 15.63
C PHE A 342 -13.76 11.23 16.79
N SER A 343 -12.75 10.43 16.49
CA SER A 343 -11.91 9.83 17.52
C SER A 343 -10.84 10.80 18.02
N ASP A 344 -10.68 10.83 19.34
CA ASP A 344 -9.58 11.48 20.05
C ASP A 344 -8.22 10.81 19.79
N LYS A 345 -8.21 9.61 19.18
CA LYS A 345 -7.01 8.85 18.85
C LYS A 345 -6.89 8.64 17.34
N GLY A 346 -5.66 8.51 16.86
CA GLY A 346 -5.39 7.91 15.56
C GLY A 346 -5.81 6.43 15.55
N PHE A 347 -6.23 5.95 14.39
CA PHE A 347 -6.45 4.53 14.13
C PHE A 347 -5.63 4.17 12.91
N ASP A 348 -4.76 3.19 13.07
CA ASP A 348 -3.77 2.81 12.06
C ASP A 348 -4.22 1.53 11.34
N ALA A 349 -5.50 1.44 11.02
CA ALA A 349 -5.93 0.52 9.97
C ALA A 349 -5.74 1.24 8.63
N GLY A 350 -5.19 0.54 7.63
CA GLY A 350 -4.83 1.11 6.33
C GLY A 350 -5.97 1.87 5.60
N GLU A 351 -5.67 2.39 4.41
CA GLU A 351 -6.44 3.36 3.60
C GLU A 351 -7.96 3.14 3.44
N THR A 352 -8.53 2.03 3.89
CA THR A 352 -9.95 1.67 3.68
C THR A 352 -10.81 1.75 4.93
N GLN A 353 -10.27 2.07 6.12
CA GLN A 353 -11.02 2.01 7.39
C GLN A 353 -11.04 3.34 8.16
N PHE A 354 -11.47 4.43 7.53
CA PHE A 354 -11.62 5.73 8.19
C PHE A 354 -12.87 5.84 9.07
N PHE A 355 -13.81 4.91 8.96
CA PHE A 355 -15.09 4.97 9.67
C PHE A 355 -15.45 3.63 10.30
N VAL A 356 -15.41 3.55 11.62
CA VAL A 356 -15.71 2.34 12.40
C VAL A 356 -16.64 2.69 13.55
N ASN A 357 -17.73 1.94 13.74
CA ASN A 357 -18.69 2.13 14.84
C ASN A 357 -19.22 3.58 14.96
N ASN A 358 -19.55 4.20 13.83
CA ASN A 358 -19.96 5.59 13.72
C ASN A 358 -18.90 6.62 14.16
N ARG A 359 -17.62 6.25 14.18
CA ARG A 359 -16.52 7.14 14.51
C ARG A 359 -15.55 7.27 13.34
N TRP A 360 -15.20 8.51 13.04
CA TRP A 360 -14.11 8.83 12.11
C TRP A 360 -12.77 8.68 12.80
N TYR A 361 -11.86 7.99 12.13
CA TYR A 361 -10.48 7.87 12.53
C TYR A 361 -9.58 8.35 11.41
N LEU A 362 -8.54 9.09 11.79
CA LEU A 362 -7.52 9.61 10.90
C LEU A 362 -6.18 9.35 11.58
N SER A 363 -5.14 8.95 10.86
CA SER A 363 -3.81 8.84 11.47
C SER A 363 -3.21 10.23 11.72
N ASP A 364 -2.29 10.33 12.68
CA ASP A 364 -1.58 11.58 12.95
C ASP A 364 -0.78 12.04 11.73
N SER A 365 -0.24 11.08 10.97
CA SER A 365 0.58 11.32 9.79
C SER A 365 -0.22 11.88 8.62
N LEU A 366 -1.49 11.49 8.48
CA LEU A 366 -2.40 12.09 7.49
C LEU A 366 -2.70 13.56 7.86
N ILE A 367 -3.04 13.85 9.11
CA ILE A 367 -3.28 15.23 9.56
C ILE A 367 -2.03 16.09 9.37
N HIS A 368 -0.86 15.55 9.75
CA HIS A 368 0.41 16.24 9.57
C HIS A 368 0.71 16.51 8.08
N THR A 369 0.54 15.51 7.21
CA THR A 369 0.81 15.63 5.77
C THR A 369 -0.16 16.59 5.08
N LEU A 370 -1.43 16.62 5.49
CA LEU A 370 -2.38 17.61 4.99
C LEU A 370 -1.97 19.03 5.42
N LYS A 371 -1.53 19.21 6.67
CA LYS A 371 -1.05 20.50 7.19
C LYS A 371 0.17 21.01 6.42
N THR A 372 1.07 20.14 5.96
CA THR A 372 2.24 20.58 5.17
C THR A 372 1.86 21.10 3.78
N ARG A 373 0.73 20.62 3.22
CA ARG A 373 0.18 21.11 1.94
C ARG A 373 -0.80 22.27 2.11
N ILE A 374 -1.52 22.32 3.23
CA ILE A 374 -2.60 23.27 3.51
C ILE A 374 -2.28 23.94 4.84
N SER A 375 -1.58 25.08 4.77
CA SER A 375 -1.11 25.79 5.97
C SER A 375 -2.21 26.58 6.70
N ASP A 376 -3.24 27.02 5.98
CA ASP A 376 -4.38 27.72 6.58
C ASP A 376 -5.32 26.73 7.26
N GLU A 377 -5.61 26.96 8.54
CA GLU A 377 -6.40 26.04 9.35
C GLU A 377 -7.88 25.98 8.92
N SER A 378 -8.43 27.07 8.37
CA SER A 378 -9.80 27.10 7.87
C SER A 378 -9.95 26.29 6.59
N ASP A 379 -8.95 26.40 5.72
CA ASP A 379 -8.83 25.60 4.51
C ASP A 379 -8.58 24.12 4.84
N LEU A 380 -7.77 23.82 5.88
CA LEU A 380 -7.55 22.46 6.36
C LEU A 380 -8.86 21.84 6.90
N LYS A 381 -9.65 22.59 7.68
CA LYS A 381 -11.01 22.15 8.09
C LYS A 381 -11.93 21.91 6.90
N THR A 382 -11.82 22.75 5.87
CA THR A 382 -12.60 22.58 4.63
C THR A 382 -12.19 21.31 3.88
N ALA A 383 -10.91 21.00 3.77
CA ALA A 383 -10.41 19.77 3.19
C ALA A 383 -10.99 18.52 3.89
N PHE A 384 -11.02 18.51 5.23
CA PHE A 384 -11.65 17.42 5.99
C PHE A 384 -13.16 17.33 5.78
N ARG A 385 -13.85 18.47 5.68
CA ARG A 385 -15.29 18.48 5.39
C ARG A 385 -15.61 17.91 4.00
N LEU A 386 -14.83 18.29 2.97
CA LEU A 386 -14.94 17.71 1.63
C LEU A 386 -14.71 16.19 1.66
N PHE A 387 -13.67 15.75 2.37
CA PHE A 387 -13.38 14.33 2.57
C PHE A 387 -14.54 13.58 3.25
N TRP A 388 -15.11 14.11 4.34
CA TRP A 388 -16.25 13.46 5.01
C TRP A 388 -17.48 13.37 4.11
N PHE A 389 -17.78 14.42 3.34
CA PHE A 389 -18.92 14.41 2.42
C PHE A 389 -18.72 13.37 1.30
N HIS A 390 -17.50 13.25 0.79
CA HIS A 390 -17.09 12.24 -0.19
C HIS A 390 -17.28 10.82 0.36
N GLU A 391 -16.64 10.51 1.50
CA GLU A 391 -16.70 9.18 2.13
C GLU A 391 -18.12 8.80 2.57
N SER A 392 -18.94 9.76 2.97
CA SER A 392 -20.34 9.52 3.36
C SER A 392 -21.17 8.92 2.22
N ILE A 393 -20.88 9.28 0.97
CA ILE A 393 -21.56 8.74 -0.20
C ILE A 393 -20.97 7.39 -0.62
N HIS A 394 -19.65 7.20 -0.47
CA HIS A 394 -19.06 5.88 -0.67
C HIS A 394 -19.66 4.84 0.26
N ASP A 395 -19.75 5.13 1.57
CA ASP A 395 -20.34 4.24 2.56
C ASP A 395 -21.84 3.99 2.28
N HIS A 396 -22.62 5.07 2.08
CA HIS A 396 -24.07 4.97 2.04
C HIS A 396 -24.63 4.57 0.67
N SER A 397 -24.27 5.31 -0.38
CA SER A 397 -24.89 5.18 -1.71
C SER A 397 -24.13 4.20 -2.60
N HIS A 398 -22.79 4.28 -2.62
CA HIS A 398 -21.96 3.39 -3.44
C HIS A 398 -21.77 2.00 -2.80
N LYS A 399 -21.99 1.88 -1.48
CA LYS A 399 -21.74 0.66 -0.69
C LYS A 399 -20.29 0.17 -0.82
N ILE A 400 -19.37 1.14 -0.96
CA ILE A 400 -17.93 0.92 -0.97
C ILE A 400 -17.47 1.20 0.46
N HIS A 401 -17.28 0.14 1.23
CA HIS A 401 -16.73 0.20 2.59
C HIS A 401 -15.79 -0.99 2.81
N SER A 402 -14.98 -0.94 3.85
CA SER A 402 -13.92 -1.90 4.18
C SER A 402 -14.31 -3.39 4.21
N GLY A 403 -15.60 -3.71 4.28
CA GLY A 403 -16.12 -5.07 4.29
C GLY A 403 -16.47 -5.63 2.90
N ASN A 404 -16.34 -4.83 1.83
CA ASN A 404 -16.74 -5.21 0.46
C ASN A 404 -15.80 -4.65 -0.63
N THR A 405 -14.54 -4.37 -0.29
CA THR A 405 -13.55 -3.73 -1.18
C THR A 405 -12.46 -4.66 -1.69
N GLU A 406 -12.57 -5.97 -1.45
CA GLU A 406 -11.60 -6.94 -1.95
C GLU A 406 -11.58 -6.93 -3.49
N GLY A 407 -10.39 -6.82 -4.09
CA GLY A 407 -10.24 -6.78 -5.55
C GLY A 407 -10.72 -5.49 -6.23
N ILE A 408 -11.30 -4.53 -5.50
CA ILE A 408 -11.93 -3.35 -6.11
C ILE A 408 -10.92 -2.48 -6.88
N GLY A 409 -9.67 -2.43 -6.39
CA GLY A 409 -8.58 -1.68 -7.02
C GLY A 409 -8.16 -2.19 -8.41
N ARG A 410 -8.63 -3.38 -8.82
CA ARG A 410 -8.42 -3.95 -10.16
C ARG A 410 -9.25 -3.23 -11.23
N TYR A 411 -10.23 -2.42 -10.84
CA TYR A 411 -11.17 -1.74 -11.73
C TYR A 411 -11.02 -0.21 -11.68
N PRO A 412 -9.88 0.36 -12.13
CA PRO A 412 -9.58 1.78 -11.92
C PRO A 412 -10.65 2.71 -12.51
N LYS A 413 -11.21 2.38 -13.69
CA LYS A 413 -12.24 3.20 -14.34
C LYS A 413 -13.57 3.22 -13.59
N ILE A 414 -13.97 2.10 -12.97
CA ILE A 414 -15.25 2.02 -12.26
C ILE A 414 -15.23 2.89 -11.02
N ILE A 415 -14.12 2.89 -10.29
CA ILE A 415 -14.05 3.70 -9.08
C ILE A 415 -13.47 5.10 -9.29
N GLU A 416 -12.81 5.37 -10.42
CA GLU A 416 -12.70 6.75 -10.93
C GLU A 416 -14.09 7.38 -11.15
N GLU A 417 -15.07 6.63 -11.68
CA GLU A 417 -16.45 7.12 -11.83
C GLU A 417 -17.12 7.40 -10.47
N ALA A 418 -17.02 6.45 -9.54
CA ALA A 418 -17.57 6.62 -8.19
C ALA A 418 -16.89 7.79 -7.44
N ASP A 419 -15.57 7.95 -7.58
CA ASP A 419 -14.83 9.07 -7.00
C ASP A 419 -15.29 10.40 -7.55
N TYR A 420 -15.42 10.51 -8.89
CA TYR A 420 -15.90 11.74 -9.50
C TYR A 420 -17.30 12.10 -9.01
N GLN A 421 -18.20 11.11 -8.91
CA GLN A 421 -19.53 11.30 -8.36
C GLN A 421 -19.51 11.80 -6.91
N ALA A 422 -18.70 11.18 -6.05
CA ALA A 422 -18.57 11.55 -4.65
C ALA A 422 -17.90 12.92 -4.44
N ASP A 423 -16.90 13.25 -5.27
CA ASP A 423 -16.20 14.53 -5.24
C ASP A 423 -17.09 15.69 -5.66
N VAL A 424 -17.83 15.57 -6.78
CA VAL A 424 -18.81 16.57 -7.21
C VAL A 424 -19.88 16.75 -6.14
N TYR A 425 -20.39 15.65 -5.60
CA TYR A 425 -21.38 15.67 -4.52
C TYR A 425 -20.85 16.44 -3.31
N ALA A 426 -19.62 16.15 -2.86
CA ALA A 426 -18.97 16.83 -1.74
C ALA A 426 -18.78 18.33 -2.00
N LEU A 427 -18.29 18.68 -3.19
CA LEU A 427 -18.05 20.07 -3.61
C LEU A 427 -19.36 20.89 -3.57
N LEU A 428 -20.45 20.33 -4.10
CA LEU A 428 -21.74 21.01 -4.16
C LEU A 428 -22.37 21.17 -2.78
N HIS A 429 -22.22 20.19 -1.89
CA HIS A 429 -22.64 20.32 -0.50
C HIS A 429 -21.82 21.36 0.25
N ASP A 430 -20.50 21.42 0.03
CA ASP A 430 -19.64 22.45 0.63
C ASP A 430 -19.99 23.86 0.16
N LEU A 431 -20.37 23.99 -1.11
CA LEU A 431 -20.85 25.25 -1.68
C LEU A 431 -22.17 25.70 -1.03
N ALA A 432 -23.10 24.78 -0.79
CA ALA A 432 -24.34 25.09 -0.08
C ALA A 432 -24.13 25.34 1.42
N PHE A 433 -23.11 24.73 2.01
CA PHE A 433 -22.71 24.91 3.42
C PHE A 433 -22.19 26.34 3.68
N HIS A 434 -21.49 26.94 2.71
CA HIS A 434 -21.02 28.33 2.78
C HIS A 434 -21.59 29.16 1.62
N PRO A 435 -22.82 29.71 1.75
CA PRO A 435 -23.38 30.57 0.71
C PRO A 435 -22.50 31.79 0.47
N THR A 436 -21.97 31.92 -0.75
CA THR A 436 -21.08 33.02 -1.18
C THR A 436 -21.88 34.10 -1.93
N THR A 437 -21.32 35.31 -2.05
CA THR A 437 -21.88 36.34 -2.93
C THR A 437 -21.60 36.03 -4.40
N LYS A 438 -22.54 36.37 -5.29
CA LYS A 438 -22.43 36.08 -6.75
C LYS A 438 -21.13 36.59 -7.39
N SER A 439 -20.56 37.69 -6.89
CA SER A 439 -19.40 38.34 -7.49
C SER A 439 -18.08 37.56 -7.36
N ASN A 440 -18.07 36.42 -6.67
CA ASN A 440 -16.85 35.61 -6.52
C ASN A 440 -17.05 34.08 -6.54
N ILE A 441 -18.07 33.60 -7.27
CA ILE A 441 -18.41 32.16 -7.27
C ILE A 441 -17.31 31.28 -7.88
N VAL A 442 -16.65 31.75 -8.95
CA VAL A 442 -15.59 31.00 -9.64
C VAL A 442 -14.40 30.79 -8.72
N GLN A 443 -13.82 31.85 -8.16
CA GLN A 443 -12.67 31.71 -7.25
C GLN A 443 -13.02 30.88 -6.01
N PHE A 444 -14.26 30.99 -5.53
CA PHE A 444 -14.70 30.18 -4.41
C PHE A 444 -14.68 28.69 -4.76
N VAL A 445 -15.28 28.30 -5.89
CA VAL A 445 -15.34 26.90 -6.33
C VAL A 445 -13.95 26.35 -6.70
N THR A 446 -13.14 27.11 -7.44
CA THR A 446 -11.78 26.69 -7.82
C THR A 446 -10.92 26.45 -6.59
N LYS A 447 -11.02 27.30 -5.56
CA LYS A 447 -10.32 27.08 -4.28
C LYS A 447 -10.73 25.76 -3.62
N LYS A 448 -12.01 25.37 -3.67
CA LYS A 448 -12.45 24.08 -3.11
C LYS A 448 -11.95 22.88 -3.91
N ILE A 449 -11.89 23.00 -5.24
CA ILE A 449 -11.30 21.98 -6.11
C ILE A 449 -9.80 21.84 -5.81
N GLU A 450 -9.07 22.95 -5.66
CA GLU A 450 -7.66 22.94 -5.26
C GLU A 450 -7.46 22.24 -3.91
N LEU A 451 -8.29 22.53 -2.90
CA LEU A 451 -8.23 21.86 -1.61
C LEU A 451 -8.51 20.36 -1.72
N ALA A 452 -9.45 19.94 -2.58
CA ALA A 452 -9.67 18.52 -2.85
C ALA A 452 -8.43 17.87 -3.50
N ILE A 453 -7.80 18.53 -4.47
CA ILE A 453 -6.56 18.08 -5.12
C ILE A 453 -5.40 17.94 -4.12
N LEU A 454 -5.19 18.96 -3.27
CA LEU A 454 -4.17 18.93 -2.23
C LEU A 454 -4.45 17.83 -1.19
N THR A 455 -5.73 17.57 -0.92
CA THR A 455 -6.14 16.46 -0.05
C THR A 455 -5.76 15.11 -0.66
N MET A 456 -6.07 14.89 -1.95
CA MET A 456 -5.64 13.69 -2.68
C MET A 456 -4.11 13.51 -2.63
N TRP A 457 -3.35 14.58 -2.91
CA TRP A 457 -1.89 14.53 -2.81
C TRP A 457 -1.36 14.21 -1.42
N ALA A 458 -2.05 14.64 -0.36
CA ALA A 458 -1.65 14.30 0.99
C ALA A 458 -1.79 12.79 1.29
N PHE A 459 -2.75 12.11 0.67
CA PHE A 459 -2.83 10.64 0.75
C PHE A 459 -1.68 9.96 0.00
N ASP A 460 -1.30 10.46 -1.17
CA ASP A 460 -0.19 9.90 -1.95
C ASP A 460 1.18 10.19 -1.33
N ASP A 461 1.31 11.32 -0.62
CA ASP A 461 2.51 11.68 0.15
C ASP A 461 2.82 10.74 1.31
N LEU A 462 1.85 9.95 1.76
CA LEU A 462 2.07 8.90 2.75
C LEU A 462 2.83 7.71 2.16
N ASN A 463 2.82 7.55 0.83
CA ASN A 463 3.52 6.51 0.09
C ASN A 463 4.31 7.09 -1.10
N PRO A 464 5.35 7.90 -0.85
CA PRO A 464 6.16 8.42 -1.93
C PRO A 464 6.86 7.25 -2.64
N GLY A 465 6.72 7.18 -3.96
CA GLY A 465 7.24 6.08 -4.74
C GLY A 465 7.47 6.44 -6.20
N THR A 466 8.08 5.53 -6.93
CA THR A 466 8.24 5.66 -8.39
C THR A 466 6.98 5.25 -9.15
N ARG A 467 5.90 4.91 -8.45
CA ARG A 467 4.66 4.39 -9.03
C ARG A 467 3.47 5.11 -8.43
N LEU A 468 2.42 5.27 -9.23
CA LEU A 468 1.15 5.83 -8.80
C LEU A 468 0.00 4.99 -9.37
N GLN A 469 -1.05 4.79 -8.59
CA GLN A 469 -2.20 4.02 -9.06
C GLN A 469 -2.83 4.66 -10.30
N VAL A 470 -3.16 3.85 -11.29
CA VAL A 470 -3.80 4.28 -12.54
C VAL A 470 -5.07 5.08 -12.26
N ARG A 471 -5.89 4.63 -11.30
CA ARG A 471 -7.09 5.36 -10.83
C ARG A 471 -6.75 6.77 -10.35
N ARG A 472 -5.68 6.93 -9.56
CA ARG A 472 -5.28 8.22 -8.98
C ARG A 472 -4.83 9.18 -10.08
N ILE A 473 -4.05 8.70 -11.05
CA ILE A 473 -3.66 9.49 -12.23
C ILE A 473 -4.91 9.98 -12.98
N GLY A 474 -5.86 9.08 -13.25
CA GLY A 474 -7.13 9.45 -13.89
C GLY A 474 -7.89 10.53 -13.13
N ARG A 475 -8.06 10.34 -11.82
CA ARG A 475 -8.72 11.31 -10.92
C ARG A 475 -8.01 12.67 -10.91
N TYR A 476 -6.68 12.70 -10.88
CA TYR A 476 -5.93 13.96 -10.99
C TYR A 476 -6.17 14.67 -12.32
N LEU A 477 -6.04 13.96 -13.44
CA LEU A 477 -6.25 14.54 -14.77
C LEU A 477 -7.67 15.14 -14.89
N ILE A 478 -8.68 14.43 -14.38
CA ILE A 478 -10.06 14.90 -14.33
C ILE A 478 -10.18 16.20 -13.52
N TRP A 479 -9.63 16.25 -12.32
CA TRP A 479 -9.80 17.40 -11.44
C TRP A 479 -8.96 18.62 -11.83
N TYR A 480 -7.75 18.42 -12.36
CA TYR A 480 -7.00 19.52 -12.97
C TYR A 480 -7.70 20.07 -14.20
N PHE A 481 -8.31 19.20 -15.02
CA PHE A 481 -9.13 19.65 -16.15
C PHE A 481 -10.33 20.46 -15.68
N GLN A 482 -11.09 19.97 -14.70
CA GLN A 482 -12.28 20.66 -14.19
C GLN A 482 -11.93 21.98 -13.50
N LEU A 483 -10.83 22.02 -12.73
CA LEU A 483 -10.30 23.24 -12.12
C LEU A 483 -10.11 24.33 -13.18
N LEU A 484 -9.42 23.98 -14.28
CA LEU A 484 -9.05 24.93 -15.33
C LEU A 484 -10.24 25.27 -16.25
N ARG A 485 -11.11 24.31 -16.55
CA ARG A 485 -12.38 24.55 -17.26
C ARG A 485 -13.22 25.59 -16.50
N ILE A 486 -13.39 25.40 -15.20
CA ILE A 486 -14.19 26.32 -14.37
C ILE A 486 -13.48 27.66 -14.20
N GLN A 487 -12.17 27.66 -13.96
CA GLN A 487 -11.40 28.88 -13.73
C GLN A 487 -11.39 29.80 -14.96
N ASP A 488 -11.23 29.23 -16.15
CA ASP A 488 -10.95 30.01 -17.37
C ASP A 488 -12.19 30.18 -18.27
N PHE A 489 -13.23 29.34 -18.14
CA PHE A 489 -14.38 29.30 -19.06
C PHE A 489 -15.76 29.32 -18.40
N CYS A 490 -15.87 29.54 -17.08
CA CYS A 490 -17.15 29.67 -16.39
C CYS A 490 -17.26 31.00 -15.64
N ASP A 491 -18.45 31.62 -15.69
CA ASP A 491 -18.71 32.90 -15.00
C ASP A 491 -19.88 32.85 -14.01
N THR A 492 -20.74 31.83 -14.13
CA THR A 492 -21.99 31.73 -13.36
C THR A 492 -22.09 30.39 -12.63
N LEU A 493 -22.92 30.33 -11.59
CA LEU A 493 -23.24 29.08 -10.90
C LEU A 493 -23.82 28.03 -11.86
N ASP A 494 -24.69 28.43 -12.78
CA ASP A 494 -25.30 27.50 -13.73
C ASP A 494 -24.24 26.92 -14.69
N ASN A 495 -23.26 27.71 -15.18
CA ASN A 495 -22.16 27.15 -15.98
C ASN A 495 -21.26 26.20 -15.19
N ILE A 496 -21.02 26.49 -13.90
CA ILE A 496 -20.25 25.60 -13.03
C ILE A 496 -20.99 24.29 -12.79
N LEU A 497 -22.30 24.34 -12.52
CA LEU A 497 -23.13 23.15 -12.34
C LEU A 497 -23.17 22.28 -13.61
N GLU A 498 -23.26 22.92 -14.78
CA GLU A 498 -23.18 22.25 -16.07
C GLU A 498 -21.81 21.56 -16.25
N ALA A 499 -20.71 22.29 -16.02
CA ALA A 499 -19.35 21.73 -16.12
C ALA A 499 -19.13 20.53 -15.19
N LEU A 500 -19.63 20.59 -13.94
CA LEU A 500 -19.51 19.52 -12.94
C LEU A 500 -20.47 18.35 -13.17
N SER A 501 -21.53 18.53 -13.97
CA SER A 501 -22.43 17.42 -14.31
C SER A 501 -21.82 16.45 -15.31
N GLU A 502 -20.75 16.87 -15.99
CA GLU A 502 -20.07 16.13 -17.05
C GLU A 502 -18.65 15.72 -16.63
N LYS A 503 -18.43 14.41 -16.42
CA LYS A 503 -17.07 13.91 -16.20
C LYS A 503 -16.25 14.01 -17.48
N PRO A 504 -15.09 14.68 -17.49
CA PRO A 504 -14.21 14.65 -18.65
C PRO A 504 -13.61 13.25 -18.81
N VAL A 505 -13.52 12.77 -20.05
CA VAL A 505 -12.90 11.49 -20.37
C VAL A 505 -11.48 11.75 -20.85
N ILE A 506 -10.51 11.56 -19.94
CA ILE A 506 -9.10 11.85 -20.18
C ILE A 506 -8.30 10.59 -19.89
N GLU A 507 -7.34 10.27 -20.76
CA GLU A 507 -6.47 9.12 -20.57
C GLU A 507 -5.04 9.45 -20.95
N LEU A 508 -4.12 9.18 -20.03
CA LEU A 508 -2.69 9.14 -20.31
C LEU A 508 -2.36 7.74 -20.83
N ARG A 509 -1.63 7.64 -21.94
CA ARG A 509 -1.15 6.37 -22.50
C ARG A 509 -0.28 5.67 -21.45
N MET A 510 -0.77 4.52 -21.00
CA MET A 510 -0.26 3.84 -19.82
C MET A 510 0.84 2.83 -20.21
N VAL A 511 2.10 3.27 -20.14
CA VAL A 511 3.26 2.45 -20.49
C VAL A 511 3.90 1.97 -19.18
N GLY A 512 4.16 0.67 -19.06
CA GLY A 512 4.71 0.11 -17.82
C GLY A 512 3.69 0.01 -16.68
N ILE A 513 2.42 -0.31 -17.00
CA ILE A 513 1.44 -0.70 -15.97
C ILE A 513 1.89 -2.02 -15.35
N THR A 514 1.92 -2.06 -14.03
CA THR A 514 2.10 -3.29 -13.26
C THR A 514 0.90 -3.45 -12.33
N SER A 515 0.67 -4.68 -11.83
CA SER A 515 -0.24 -4.89 -10.70
C SER A 515 0.53 -5.61 -9.61
N PRO A 516 1.41 -4.89 -8.90
CA PRO A 516 2.38 -5.55 -8.06
C PRO A 516 1.65 -6.35 -6.95
N ASP A 517 0.67 -5.77 -6.29
CA ASP A 517 -0.10 -6.44 -5.22
C ASP A 517 -1.26 -7.29 -5.74
N LYS A 518 -1.42 -7.42 -7.07
CA LYS A 518 -2.60 -8.01 -7.74
C LYS A 518 -3.94 -7.42 -7.32
N GLN A 519 -3.95 -6.30 -6.60
CA GLN A 519 -5.15 -5.63 -6.11
C GLN A 519 -5.31 -4.29 -6.79
N ARG A 520 -4.23 -3.67 -7.26
CA ARG A 520 -4.18 -2.31 -7.81
C ARG A 520 -3.35 -2.28 -9.08
N LEU A 521 -3.80 -1.51 -10.07
CA LEU A 521 -2.99 -1.18 -11.25
C LEU A 521 -2.19 0.08 -10.98
N GLU A 522 -0.88 0.02 -11.20
CA GLU A 522 0.06 1.11 -10.94
C GLU A 522 0.85 1.45 -12.21
N LEU A 523 1.08 2.74 -12.45
CA LEU A 523 1.90 3.23 -13.54
C LEU A 523 3.31 3.57 -13.02
N GLU A 524 4.34 3.09 -13.71
CA GLU A 524 5.73 3.46 -13.46
C GLU A 524 6.05 4.88 -13.96
N LEU A 525 6.49 5.75 -13.05
CA LEU A 525 6.74 7.17 -13.29
C LEU A 525 8.22 7.49 -13.58
N THR A 526 9.12 6.49 -13.55
CA THR A 526 10.55 6.73 -13.77
C THR A 526 11.16 5.99 -14.95
N ASN A 527 10.65 4.81 -15.28
CA ASN A 527 11.22 3.95 -16.31
C ASN A 527 10.28 3.79 -17.51
N TYR A 528 10.22 4.84 -18.35
CA TYR A 528 9.46 4.84 -19.60
C TYR A 528 10.23 5.58 -20.70
N LYS A 529 9.91 5.30 -21.96
CA LYS A 529 10.43 6.07 -23.10
C LYS A 529 9.52 7.26 -23.37
N LYS A 530 10.10 8.45 -23.56
CA LYS A 530 9.32 9.68 -23.81
C LYS A 530 8.43 9.55 -25.06
N GLU A 531 8.91 8.89 -26.11
CA GLU A 531 8.13 8.60 -27.32
C GLU A 531 6.86 7.77 -27.10
N ASP A 532 6.75 7.07 -25.97
CA ASP A 532 5.56 6.31 -25.64
C ASP A 532 4.49 7.13 -24.88
N LEU A 533 4.81 8.36 -24.44
CA LEU A 533 3.85 9.23 -23.79
C LEU A 533 2.83 9.77 -24.81
N ALA A 534 1.57 9.76 -24.44
CA ALA A 534 0.49 10.44 -25.15
C ALA A 534 -0.63 10.73 -24.16
N ILE A 535 -1.43 11.77 -24.39
CA ILE A 535 -2.68 12.01 -23.67
C ILE A 535 -3.82 12.10 -24.69
N ALA A 536 -4.95 11.50 -24.38
CA ALA A 536 -6.15 11.56 -25.20
C ALA A 536 -7.32 12.10 -24.37
N VAL A 537 -8.18 12.87 -25.02
CA VAL A 537 -9.40 13.40 -24.43
C VAL A 537 -10.58 13.12 -25.37
N PHE A 538 -11.69 12.68 -24.79
CA PHE A 538 -12.98 12.67 -25.46
C PHE A 538 -13.85 13.75 -24.83
N HIS A 539 -14.14 14.80 -25.60
CA HIS A 539 -14.88 15.98 -25.16
C HIS A 539 -15.81 16.43 -26.29
N GLU A 540 -17.07 16.75 -25.97
CA GLU A 540 -18.09 17.18 -26.94
C GLU A 540 -18.23 16.26 -28.17
N ASN A 541 -18.23 14.94 -27.93
CA ASN A 541 -18.27 13.91 -28.98
C ASN A 541 -17.08 13.95 -29.96
N LYS A 542 -15.97 14.60 -29.60
CA LYS A 542 -14.73 14.66 -30.39
C LYS A 542 -13.62 13.93 -29.63
N PHE A 543 -12.93 13.02 -30.33
CA PHE A 543 -11.68 12.44 -29.85
C PHE A 543 -10.51 13.32 -30.28
N ARG A 544 -9.65 13.69 -29.33
CA ARG A 544 -8.37 14.34 -29.61
C ARG A 544 -7.24 13.61 -28.90
N SER A 545 -6.12 13.42 -29.57
CA SER A 545 -4.93 12.78 -29.01
C SER A 545 -3.71 13.64 -29.26
N PHE A 546 -2.89 13.75 -28.23
CA PHE A 546 -1.67 14.55 -28.20
C PHE A 546 -0.51 13.59 -27.87
N PRO A 547 0.20 13.06 -28.87
CA PRO A 547 1.39 12.25 -28.65
C PRO A 547 2.55 13.13 -28.14
N PHE A 548 3.56 12.52 -27.53
CA PHE A 548 4.79 13.21 -27.18
C PHE A 548 5.42 13.82 -28.44
N ASN A 549 5.43 15.14 -28.51
CA ASN A 549 6.07 15.92 -29.55
C ASN A 549 6.52 17.25 -28.94
N HIS A 550 7.71 17.72 -29.34
CA HIS A 550 8.41 18.86 -28.73
C HIS A 550 7.72 20.24 -28.86
N GLY A 551 6.43 20.31 -29.23
CA GLY A 551 5.75 21.59 -29.48
C GLY A 551 4.23 21.69 -29.23
N GLN A 552 3.54 20.65 -28.73
CA GLN A 552 2.09 20.73 -28.43
C GLN A 552 1.78 20.68 -26.92
N LEU A 553 2.19 19.61 -26.23
CA LEU A 553 2.04 19.47 -24.78
C LEU A 553 3.35 18.95 -24.17
N SER A 554 3.79 19.56 -23.07
CA SER A 554 4.99 19.13 -22.34
C SER A 554 4.72 17.90 -21.46
N LEU A 555 4.40 16.75 -22.06
CA LEU A 555 4.02 15.54 -21.32
C LEU A 555 5.11 14.99 -20.39
N ASP A 556 6.38 15.29 -20.65
CA ASP A 556 7.45 14.94 -19.72
C ASP A 556 7.43 15.78 -18.45
N GLN A 557 7.00 17.05 -18.53
CA GLN A 557 6.72 17.88 -17.35
C GLN A 557 5.49 17.38 -16.58
N LEU A 558 4.48 16.85 -17.27
CA LEU A 558 3.32 16.22 -16.62
C LEU A 558 3.75 14.99 -15.80
N MET A 559 4.58 14.12 -16.38
CA MET A 559 5.12 12.96 -15.68
C MET A 559 6.04 13.35 -14.52
N ASP A 560 6.90 14.36 -14.70
CA ASP A 560 7.72 14.90 -13.61
C ASP A 560 6.87 15.54 -12.50
N GLY A 561 5.76 16.16 -12.88
CA GLY A 561 4.73 16.65 -11.98
C GLY A 561 4.14 15.55 -11.12
N PHE A 562 3.67 14.47 -11.75
CA PHE A 562 3.15 13.30 -11.03
C PHE A 562 4.21 12.64 -10.13
N LYS A 563 5.46 12.52 -10.61
CA LYS A 563 6.55 11.89 -9.86
C LYS A 563 6.90 12.66 -8.59
N ASN A 564 6.96 13.99 -8.67
CA ASN A 564 7.40 14.84 -7.55
C ASN A 564 6.23 15.46 -6.78
N HIS A 565 4.99 15.08 -7.11
CA HIS A 565 3.76 15.61 -6.54
C HIS A 565 3.70 17.16 -6.67
N ASP A 566 4.19 17.67 -7.81
CA ASP A 566 4.38 19.09 -8.13
C ASP A 566 3.14 19.62 -8.85
N HIS A 567 2.27 20.26 -8.05
CA HIS A 567 0.98 20.79 -8.48
C HIS A 567 1.09 21.81 -9.61
N GLU A 568 2.09 22.69 -9.57
CA GLU A 568 2.26 23.78 -10.53
C GLU A 568 2.67 23.25 -11.91
N LYS A 569 3.56 22.24 -11.96
CA LYS A 569 3.92 21.59 -13.23
C LYS A 569 2.73 20.95 -13.90
N ILE A 570 1.88 20.26 -13.13
CA ILE A 570 0.69 19.60 -13.68
C ILE A 570 -0.30 20.65 -14.20
N ILE A 571 -0.55 21.73 -13.45
CA ILE A 571 -1.38 22.86 -13.91
C ILE A 571 -0.85 23.43 -15.22
N GLY A 572 0.46 23.64 -15.33
CA GLY A 572 1.06 24.21 -16.54
C GLY A 572 0.74 23.40 -17.80
N VAL A 573 0.85 22.07 -17.74
CA VAL A 573 0.55 21.19 -18.88
C VAL A 573 -0.95 21.04 -19.10
N MET A 574 -1.73 20.86 -18.03
CA MET A 574 -3.18 20.71 -18.14
C MET A 574 -3.87 21.98 -18.64
N ARG A 575 -3.32 23.17 -18.38
CA ARG A 575 -3.86 24.44 -18.90
C ARG A 575 -3.68 24.52 -20.41
N GLN A 576 -2.53 24.09 -20.94
CA GLN A 576 -2.33 23.97 -22.38
C GLN A 576 -3.37 23.03 -23.00
N LEU A 577 -3.60 21.85 -22.39
CA LEU A 577 -4.59 20.89 -22.86
C LEU A 577 -6.00 21.48 -22.90
N VAL A 578 -6.45 22.11 -21.79
CA VAL A 578 -7.78 22.71 -21.72
C VAL A 578 -7.93 23.83 -22.75
N HIS A 579 -6.95 24.74 -22.85
CA HIS A 579 -6.99 25.82 -23.84
C HIS A 579 -7.03 25.31 -25.28
N GLU A 580 -6.30 24.24 -25.62
CA GLU A 580 -6.40 23.60 -26.93
C GLU A 580 -7.81 23.05 -27.23
N LEU A 581 -8.52 22.54 -26.22
CA LEU A 581 -9.89 22.04 -26.42
C LEU A 581 -10.90 23.17 -26.64
N PHE A 582 -10.84 24.21 -25.81
CA PHE A 582 -11.83 25.30 -25.77
C PHE A 582 -11.49 26.51 -26.69
N SER A 583 -10.25 26.66 -27.16
CA SER A 583 -9.88 27.74 -28.12
C SER A 583 -10.18 27.38 -29.59
N LEU A 584 -10.63 26.15 -29.85
CA LEU A 584 -11.00 25.65 -31.19
C LEU A 584 -12.51 25.74 -31.47
N GLU A 585 -13.25 26.42 -30.59
CA GLU A 585 -14.62 26.90 -30.80
C GLU A 585 -14.62 28.41 -31.06
#